data_AF-A0A096A0L1-F1
#
_entry.id   AF-A0A096A0L1-F1
#
_cell.length_a   1.000
_cell.length_b   1.000
_cell.length_c   1.000
_cell.angle_alpha   90.00
_cell.angle_beta   90.00
_cell.angle_gamma   90.00
#
_symmetry.space_group_name_H-M   'P 1'
#
loop_
_entity.id
_entity.type
_entity.pdbx_description
1 polymer ?
#
loop_
_entity_poly.entity_id
_entity_poly.type
_entity_poly.pdbx_seq_one_letter_code
_entity_poly.pdbx_strand_id
1 'polypeptide(L)'
;MDEKLIATVNKIKLLAEQNPEFNQTMQKLFGNTVSASVVNINSTITEDISAIRSALEIRAKESLKYSFVRKQRLRDQLIIDNLRMENAALNLKEPEADRFYVFCVNAFYQVENILNYFYYTSFPEIDALLKEIEDGTQNEKNDFKFRRTGKEQNVGSIPVAHKLNAFFNTYLPEEGSLKWSIGTLRQVRNEGEHRCDIIRQEKDDNNNLYKFFKSKTFNYVRIDLIKFVNAIKHKLENPDKKEMLESIIKSKLPSVCYVLLRGNIVSLPNKLFAKVRHLNNNDEIILTVSGNTIIDVAAK
;
A
#
# COMPACT_ATOMS: atom_id res chain seq x y z
N MET A 1 48.92 37.67 -14.57
CA MET A 1 48.47 38.64 -13.55
C MET A 1 49.64 39.59 -13.32
N ASP A 2 49.41 40.90 -13.48
CA ASP A 2 50.48 41.92 -13.43
C ASP A 2 51.28 41.79 -12.13
N GLU A 3 52.61 41.68 -12.19
CA GLU A 3 53.46 41.52 -10.99
C GLU A 3 53.27 42.67 -10.00
N LYS A 4 52.92 43.86 -10.51
CA LYS A 4 52.57 45.02 -9.68
C LYS A 4 51.29 44.81 -8.87
N LEU A 5 50.31 44.08 -9.41
CA LEU A 5 49.08 43.74 -8.70
C LEU A 5 49.36 42.76 -7.56
N ILE A 6 50.19 41.74 -7.81
CA ILE A 6 50.57 40.74 -6.81
C ILE A 6 51.33 41.40 -5.65
N ALA A 7 52.29 42.28 -5.97
CA ALA A 7 53.06 43.01 -4.97
C ALA A 7 52.17 43.93 -4.10
N THR A 8 51.18 44.57 -4.72
CA THR A 8 50.21 45.43 -4.01
C THR A 8 49.33 44.62 -3.06
N VAL A 9 48.81 43.47 -3.50
CA VAL A 9 47.97 42.58 -2.66
C VAL A 9 48.74 42.07 -1.45
N ASN A 10 50.01 41.70 -1.63
CA ASN A 10 50.84 41.24 -0.51
C ASN A 10 51.14 42.36 0.51
N LYS A 11 51.31 43.61 0.06
CA LYS A 11 51.47 44.76 0.98
C LYS A 11 50.20 45.04 1.78
N ILE A 12 49.03 44.95 1.15
CA ILE A 12 47.73 45.12 1.83
C ILE A 12 47.53 44.04 2.89
N LYS A 13 47.90 42.79 2.58
CA LYS A 13 47.85 41.68 3.55
C LYS A 13 48.75 41.93 4.76
N LEU A 14 50.00 42.36 4.52
CA LEU A 14 50.94 42.66 5.60
C LEU A 14 50.45 43.80 6.51
N LEU A 15 49.87 44.85 5.92
CA LEU A 15 49.28 45.97 6.66
C LEU A 15 48.08 45.54 7.51
N ALA A 16 47.27 44.58 7.05
CA ALA A 16 46.15 44.02 7.80
C ALA A 16 46.58 43.11 8.96
N GLU A 17 47.72 42.45 8.85
CA GLU A 17 48.28 41.66 9.95
C GLU A 17 48.90 42.54 11.04
N GLN A 18 49.46 43.69 10.67
CA GLN A 18 50.14 44.60 11.59
C GLN A 18 49.22 45.63 12.27
N ASN A 19 48.11 46.00 11.65
CA ASN A 19 47.17 46.98 12.19
C ASN A 19 45.74 46.40 12.31
N PRO A 20 45.29 46.09 13.55
CA PRO A 20 43.97 45.50 13.80
C PRO A 20 42.80 46.36 13.34
N GLU A 21 42.93 47.69 13.43
CA GLU A 21 41.88 48.64 13.04
C GLU A 21 41.75 48.75 11.51
N PHE A 22 42.89 48.68 10.81
CA PHE A 22 42.93 48.55 9.35
C PHE A 22 42.30 47.22 8.90
N ASN A 23 42.58 46.11 9.59
CA ASN A 23 41.97 44.81 9.29
C ASN A 23 40.45 44.83 9.48
N GLN A 24 39.95 45.40 10.58
CA GLN A 24 38.51 45.54 10.81
C GLN A 24 37.83 46.41 9.75
N THR A 25 38.49 47.47 9.31
CA THR A 25 37.98 48.37 8.27
C THR A 25 37.99 47.67 6.90
N MET A 26 39.04 46.92 6.58
CA MET A 26 39.12 46.05 5.39
C MET A 26 38.04 44.97 5.40
N GLN A 27 37.79 44.32 6.55
CA GLN A 27 36.71 43.34 6.69
C GLN A 27 35.32 43.98 6.59
N LYS A 28 35.12 45.24 7.00
CA LYS A 28 33.86 45.94 6.75
C LYS A 28 33.68 46.33 5.29
N LEU A 29 34.75 46.75 4.61
CA LEU A 29 34.72 47.19 3.21
C LEU A 29 34.63 46.02 2.23
N PHE A 30 35.28 44.89 2.52
CA PHE A 30 35.39 43.73 1.62
C PHE A 30 34.81 42.43 2.20
N GLY A 31 34.58 42.34 3.51
CA GLY A 31 34.00 41.16 4.18
C GLY A 31 32.48 41.05 4.07
N ASN A 32 31.81 42.03 3.45
CA ASN A 32 30.42 41.90 3.00
C ASN A 32 30.27 41.24 1.61
N THR A 33 31.34 40.68 1.07
CA THR A 33 31.26 39.78 -0.09
C THR A 33 31.85 38.42 0.23
N VAL A 34 31.21 37.70 1.15
CA VAL A 34 31.41 36.25 1.34
C VAL A 34 30.12 35.53 0.91
N SER A 35 30.19 34.97 -0.30
CA SER A 35 29.33 33.97 -0.94
C SER A 35 27.94 33.68 -0.34
N ALA A 36 26.94 34.33 -0.95
CA ALA A 36 25.51 34.08 -0.81
C ALA A 36 25.03 32.71 -1.37
N SER A 37 25.87 31.67 -1.43
CA SER A 37 25.54 30.43 -2.15
C SER A 37 25.68 29.13 -1.36
N VAL A 38 25.98 29.14 -0.06
CA VAL A 38 26.00 27.87 0.72
C VAL A 38 25.30 27.94 2.09
N VAL A 39 25.23 29.10 2.74
CA VAL A 39 24.51 29.22 4.03
C VAL A 39 23.04 29.61 3.86
N ASN A 40 22.70 30.33 2.77
CA ASN A 40 21.33 30.73 2.50
C ASN A 40 20.52 29.66 1.73
N ILE A 41 21.16 28.64 1.18
CA ILE A 41 20.43 27.55 0.51
C ILE A 41 19.65 26.73 1.55
N ASN A 42 20.22 26.48 2.74
CA ASN A 42 19.52 25.68 3.75
C ASN A 42 18.41 26.43 4.47
N SER A 43 18.55 27.73 4.76
CA SER A 43 17.48 28.55 5.33
C SER A 43 16.35 28.75 4.33
N THR A 44 16.67 29.15 3.09
CA THR A 44 15.66 29.36 2.04
C THR A 44 15.00 28.03 1.63
N ILE A 45 15.74 26.92 1.53
CA ILE A 45 15.11 25.59 1.32
C ILE A 45 14.24 25.19 2.52
N THR A 46 14.65 25.47 3.75
CA THR A 46 13.83 25.09 4.93
C THR A 46 12.59 25.96 5.04
N GLU A 47 12.69 27.24 4.71
CA GLU A 47 11.59 28.19 4.64
C GLU A 47 10.68 27.88 3.45
N ASP A 48 11.21 27.53 2.29
CA ASP A 48 10.47 27.07 1.11
C ASP A 48 9.80 25.73 1.37
N ILE A 49 10.46 24.78 2.03
CA ILE A 49 9.85 23.52 2.48
C ILE A 49 8.76 23.81 3.50
N SER A 50 8.95 24.76 4.41
CA SER A 50 7.94 25.17 5.39
C SER A 50 6.74 25.88 4.73
N ALA A 51 7.00 26.71 3.72
CA ALA A 51 6.00 27.42 2.94
C ALA A 51 5.24 26.47 2.00
N ILE A 52 5.94 25.53 1.36
CA ILE A 52 5.36 24.42 0.57
C ILE A 52 4.54 23.52 1.49
N ARG A 53 5.06 23.14 2.66
CA ARG A 53 4.30 22.38 3.67
C ARG A 53 3.08 23.14 4.16
N SER A 54 3.18 24.44 4.36
CA SER A 54 2.06 25.27 4.79
C SER A 54 1.03 25.46 3.67
N ALA A 55 1.48 25.67 2.43
CA ALA A 55 0.64 25.82 1.23
C ALA A 55 -0.02 24.51 0.79
N LEU A 56 0.62 23.36 1.05
CA LEU A 56 0.07 22.02 0.83
C LEU A 56 -0.63 21.44 2.06
N GLU A 57 -0.73 22.21 3.15
CA GLU A 57 -1.22 21.78 4.48
C GLU A 57 -0.54 20.52 5.06
N ILE A 58 0.67 20.18 4.58
CA ILE A 58 1.50 19.06 5.04
C ILE A 58 2.10 19.38 6.41
N ARG A 59 1.30 19.15 7.45
CA ARG A 59 1.72 19.17 8.86
C ARG A 59 2.17 17.79 9.34
N ALA A 60 1.80 16.74 8.62
CA ALA A 60 2.02 15.37 9.03
C ALA A 60 3.37 14.79 8.62
N LYS A 61 3.86 13.84 9.42
CA LYS A 61 4.89 12.87 9.02
C LYS A 61 4.21 11.65 8.41
N GLU A 62 4.83 11.04 7.41
CA GLU A 62 4.37 9.77 6.85
C GLU A 62 4.26 8.71 7.95
N SER A 63 3.08 8.12 8.11
CA SER A 63 2.86 6.99 9.01
C SER A 63 3.21 5.65 8.37
N LEU A 64 3.26 5.61 7.04
CA LEU A 64 3.50 4.42 6.23
C LEU A 64 4.66 4.65 5.26
N LYS A 65 5.55 3.66 5.18
CA LYS A 65 6.66 3.67 4.22
C LYS A 65 6.36 2.75 3.04
N TYR A 66 6.39 3.32 1.84
CA TYR A 66 6.12 2.59 0.58
C TYR A 66 7.39 2.28 -0.23
N SER A 67 8.56 2.22 0.42
CA SER A 67 9.85 2.01 -0.27
C SER A 67 9.95 0.69 -1.05
N PHE A 68 9.14 -0.32 -0.70
CA PHE A 68 9.06 -1.60 -1.40
C PHE A 68 8.30 -1.53 -2.75
N VAL A 69 7.58 -0.42 -3.01
CA VAL A 69 6.88 -0.20 -4.28
C VAL A 69 7.89 0.28 -5.32
N ARG A 70 8.11 -0.53 -6.36
CA ARG A 70 9.13 -0.28 -7.39
C ARG A 70 8.70 0.83 -8.37
N LYS A 71 7.41 0.91 -8.69
CA LYS A 71 6.86 1.91 -9.62
C LYS A 71 6.85 3.28 -8.95
N GLN A 72 7.77 4.17 -9.35
CA GLN A 72 7.95 5.49 -8.73
C GLN A 72 6.66 6.32 -8.67
N ARG A 73 5.99 6.54 -9.80
CA ARG A 73 4.74 7.32 -9.83
C ARG A 73 3.66 6.81 -8.87
N LEU A 74 3.52 5.49 -8.74
CA LEU A 74 2.57 4.88 -7.82
C LEU A 74 3.02 5.07 -6.37
N ARG A 75 4.31 4.86 -6.08
CA ARG A 75 4.88 5.07 -4.75
C ARG A 75 4.68 6.52 -4.29
N ASP A 76 4.92 7.48 -5.17
CA ASP A 76 4.76 8.90 -4.89
C ASP A 76 3.28 9.23 -4.62
N GLN A 77 2.35 8.64 -5.38
CA GLN A 77 0.91 8.78 -5.12
C GLN A 77 0.51 8.21 -3.74
N LEU A 78 1.01 7.02 -3.38
CA LEU A 78 0.76 6.41 -2.07
C LEU A 78 1.27 7.27 -0.91
N ILE A 79 2.45 7.89 -1.09
CA ILE A 79 3.01 8.85 -0.13
C ILE A 79 2.12 10.09 -0.02
N ILE A 80 1.70 10.66 -1.15
CA ILE A 80 0.80 11.83 -1.16
C ILE A 80 -0.53 11.50 -0.47
N ASP A 81 -1.12 10.35 -0.76
CA ASP A 81 -2.39 9.92 -0.14
C ASP A 81 -2.21 9.69 1.37
N ASN A 82 -1.05 9.17 1.80
CA ASN A 82 -0.72 9.06 3.23
C ASN A 82 -0.60 10.43 3.91
N LEU A 83 0.09 11.38 3.28
CA LEU A 83 0.22 12.74 3.81
C LEU A 83 -1.14 13.43 3.89
N ARG A 84 -2.00 13.30 2.86
CA ARG A 84 -3.38 13.82 2.88
C ARG A 84 -4.20 13.21 3.99
N MET A 85 -4.12 11.88 4.16
CA MET A 85 -4.76 11.18 5.27
C MET A 85 -4.32 11.77 6.61
N GLU A 86 -3.02 11.85 6.88
CA GLU A 86 -2.52 12.35 8.17
C GLU A 86 -2.79 13.85 8.38
N ASN A 87 -2.77 14.66 7.31
CA ASN A 87 -3.14 16.08 7.40
C ASN A 87 -4.61 16.25 7.80
N ALA A 88 -5.51 15.40 7.28
CA ALA A 88 -6.92 15.42 7.67
C ALA A 88 -7.07 15.21 9.18
N ALA A 89 -6.28 14.32 9.79
CA ALA A 89 -6.30 14.13 11.24
C ALA A 89 -5.83 15.39 12.01
N LEU A 90 -4.90 16.18 11.44
CA LEU A 90 -4.29 17.34 12.10
C LEU A 90 -5.00 18.67 11.81
N ASN A 91 -6.01 18.72 10.94
CA ASN A 91 -6.68 19.96 10.55
C ASN A 91 -7.71 20.45 11.58
N LEU A 92 -7.24 20.90 12.75
CA LEU A 92 -8.09 21.30 13.89
C LEU A 92 -9.06 22.47 13.63
N LYS A 93 -9.06 23.05 12.42
CA LYS A 93 -10.06 24.04 11.99
C LYS A 93 -11.40 23.40 11.67
N GLU A 94 -11.39 22.13 11.24
CA GLU A 94 -12.58 21.39 10.84
C GLU A 94 -13.11 20.50 11.99
N PRO A 95 -14.43 20.25 12.04
CA PRO A 95 -15.01 19.28 12.96
C PRO A 95 -14.34 17.91 12.86
N GLU A 96 -14.20 17.22 14.00
CA GLU A 96 -13.58 15.88 14.02
C GLU A 96 -14.27 14.89 13.09
N ALA A 97 -15.59 15.01 13.00
CA ALA A 97 -16.43 14.17 12.18
C ALA A 97 -16.02 14.24 10.69
N ASP A 98 -15.78 15.45 10.20
CA ASP A 98 -15.47 15.74 8.79
C ASP A 98 -14.02 15.37 8.49
N ARG A 99 -13.12 15.74 9.42
CA ARG A 99 -11.72 15.26 9.40
C ARG A 99 -11.62 13.75 9.32
N PHE A 100 -12.40 13.02 10.12
CA PHE A 100 -12.34 11.57 10.16
C PHE A 100 -12.89 10.94 8.88
N TYR A 101 -13.92 11.53 8.28
CA TYR A 101 -14.40 11.14 6.96
C TYR A 101 -13.28 11.29 5.91
N VAL A 102 -12.68 12.48 5.80
CA VAL A 102 -11.60 12.75 4.84
C VAL A 102 -10.40 11.83 5.08
N PHE A 103 -10.06 11.55 6.35
CA PHE A 103 -9.04 10.58 6.72
C PHE A 103 -9.35 9.19 6.17
N CYS A 104 -10.58 8.69 6.36
CA CYS A 104 -11.00 7.37 5.89
C CYS A 104 -10.98 7.26 4.35
N VAL A 105 -11.37 8.33 3.64
CA VAL A 105 -11.33 8.36 2.17
C VAL A 105 -9.89 8.27 1.66
N ASN A 106 -8.97 9.06 2.21
CA ASN A 106 -7.56 9.01 1.83
C ASN A 106 -6.87 7.69 2.26
N ALA A 107 -7.31 7.08 3.37
CA ALA A 107 -6.90 5.73 3.74
C ALA A 107 -7.36 4.71 2.69
N PHE A 108 -8.58 4.83 2.18
CA PHE A 108 -9.10 3.93 1.14
C PHE A 108 -8.34 4.04 -0.19
N TYR A 109 -7.96 5.24 -0.62
CA TYR A 109 -7.13 5.40 -1.82
C TYR A 109 -5.80 4.65 -1.71
N GLN A 110 -5.18 4.67 -0.53
CA GLN A 110 -3.98 3.87 -0.27
C GLN A 110 -4.28 2.36 -0.40
N VAL A 111 -5.38 1.88 0.21
CA VAL A 111 -5.83 0.47 0.13
C VAL A 111 -6.02 0.02 -1.32
N GLU A 112 -6.74 0.80 -2.12
CA GLU A 112 -7.02 0.45 -3.52
C GLU A 112 -5.74 0.40 -4.35
N ASN A 113 -4.89 1.43 -4.23
CA ASN A 113 -3.65 1.53 -5.00
C ASN A 113 -2.65 0.43 -4.65
N ILE A 114 -2.45 0.14 -3.35
CA ILE A 114 -1.49 -0.88 -2.93
C ILE A 114 -1.97 -2.29 -3.28
N LEU A 115 -3.28 -2.54 -3.19
CA LEU A 115 -3.88 -3.82 -3.56
C LEU A 115 -3.83 -4.06 -5.07
N ASN A 116 -4.07 -3.03 -5.87
CA ASN A 116 -3.90 -3.08 -7.33
C ASN A 116 -2.44 -3.39 -7.69
N TYR A 117 -1.49 -2.77 -7.00
CA TYR A 117 -0.07 -3.05 -7.20
C TYR A 117 0.31 -4.47 -6.85
N PHE A 118 -0.22 -5.01 -5.74
CA PHE A 118 -0.03 -6.40 -5.36
C PHE A 118 -0.46 -7.34 -6.49
N TYR A 119 -1.71 -7.25 -6.92
CA TYR A 119 -2.23 -8.14 -7.96
C TYR A 119 -1.54 -7.97 -9.30
N TYR A 120 -1.19 -6.73 -9.69
CA TYR A 120 -0.43 -6.45 -10.90
C TYR A 120 0.95 -7.11 -10.88
N THR A 121 1.61 -7.12 -9.71
CA THR A 121 2.98 -7.63 -9.58
C THR A 121 2.99 -9.15 -9.43
N SER A 122 2.06 -9.71 -8.64
CA SER A 122 1.99 -11.13 -8.34
C SER A 122 1.36 -11.96 -9.46
N PHE A 123 0.45 -11.36 -10.25
CA PHE A 123 -0.31 -12.04 -11.30
C PHE A 123 -0.31 -11.22 -12.60
N PRO A 124 0.82 -11.21 -13.34
CA PRO A 124 0.94 -10.43 -14.59
C PRO A 124 0.02 -10.96 -15.70
N GLU A 125 -0.27 -12.26 -15.69
CA GLU A 125 -1.18 -12.91 -16.64
C GLU A 125 -2.63 -12.77 -16.16
N ILE A 126 -3.50 -12.22 -17.02
CA ILE A 126 -4.89 -11.93 -16.68
C ILE A 126 -5.67 -13.18 -16.25
N ASP A 127 -5.46 -14.32 -16.91
CA ASP A 127 -6.15 -15.56 -16.57
C ASP A 127 -5.77 -16.09 -15.19
N ALA A 128 -4.50 -15.93 -14.80
CA ALA A 128 -4.01 -16.29 -13.48
C ALA A 128 -4.59 -15.37 -12.40
N LEU A 129 -4.63 -14.06 -12.67
CA LEU A 129 -5.26 -13.08 -11.80
C LEU A 129 -6.75 -13.37 -11.57
N LEU A 130 -7.49 -13.60 -12.65
CA LEU A 130 -8.93 -13.90 -12.56
C LEU A 130 -9.19 -15.18 -11.78
N LYS A 131 -8.35 -16.20 -11.98
CA LYS A 131 -8.44 -17.45 -11.23
C LYS A 131 -8.16 -17.23 -9.75
N GLU A 132 -7.12 -16.49 -9.40
CA GLU A 132 -6.79 -16.18 -8.01
C GLU A 132 -7.96 -15.51 -7.29
N ILE A 133 -8.62 -14.54 -7.93
CA ILE A 133 -9.74 -13.81 -7.33
C ILE A 133 -11.00 -14.69 -7.25
N GLU A 134 -11.24 -15.53 -8.25
CA GLU A 134 -12.34 -16.49 -8.26
C GLU A 134 -12.19 -17.53 -7.14
N ASP A 135 -11.01 -18.14 -7.02
CA ASP A 135 -10.67 -19.12 -5.99
C ASP A 135 -10.74 -18.48 -4.59
N GLY A 136 -10.19 -17.28 -4.42
CA GLY A 136 -10.21 -16.53 -3.16
C GLY A 136 -11.60 -16.05 -2.72
N THR A 137 -12.58 -15.98 -3.63
CA THR A 137 -13.95 -15.54 -3.31
C THR A 137 -15.00 -16.64 -3.45
N GLN A 138 -14.60 -17.88 -3.69
CA GLN A 138 -15.53 -18.98 -3.99
C GLN A 138 -16.57 -19.25 -2.90
N ASN A 139 -16.21 -18.99 -1.63
CA ASN A 139 -17.04 -19.19 -0.45
C ASN A 139 -17.78 -17.92 0.01
N GLU A 140 -17.62 -16.81 -0.71
CA GLU A 140 -18.35 -15.58 -0.43
C GLU A 140 -19.82 -15.69 -0.83
N LYS A 141 -20.67 -14.86 -0.21
CA LYS A 141 -22.05 -14.68 -0.67
C LYS A 141 -22.09 -14.10 -2.08
N ASN A 142 -23.19 -14.28 -2.82
CA ASN A 142 -23.28 -13.94 -4.24
C ASN A 142 -22.80 -12.51 -4.59
N ASP A 143 -23.12 -11.51 -3.76
CA ASP A 143 -22.73 -10.11 -4.01
C ASP A 143 -21.22 -9.84 -3.85
N PHE A 144 -20.51 -10.76 -3.20
CA PHE A 144 -19.09 -10.65 -2.86
C PHE A 144 -18.23 -11.70 -3.59
N LYS A 145 -18.87 -12.75 -4.12
CA LYS A 145 -18.27 -13.79 -4.94
C LYS A 145 -17.98 -13.26 -6.34
N PHE A 146 -16.72 -13.33 -6.74
CA PHE A 146 -16.33 -12.96 -8.09
C PHE A 146 -16.78 -14.03 -9.09
N ARG A 147 -17.32 -13.59 -10.23
CA ARG A 147 -17.63 -14.43 -11.38
C ARG A 147 -17.17 -13.69 -12.63
N ARG A 148 -16.47 -14.40 -13.50
CA ARG A 148 -15.98 -13.83 -14.76
C ARG A 148 -17.16 -13.39 -15.62
N THR A 149 -17.07 -12.19 -16.17
CA THR A 149 -18.02 -11.66 -17.14
C THR A 149 -17.47 -11.64 -18.56
N GLY A 150 -16.15 -11.85 -18.72
CA GLY A 150 -15.45 -11.77 -19.99
C GLY A 150 -15.05 -10.34 -20.40
N LYS A 151 -15.35 -9.35 -19.53
CA LYS A 151 -15.01 -7.93 -19.75
C LYS A 151 -13.72 -7.51 -19.04
N GLU A 152 -13.15 -8.40 -18.23
CA GLU A 152 -11.99 -8.10 -17.40
C GLU A 152 -10.70 -8.15 -18.24
N GLN A 153 -10.09 -6.98 -18.46
CA GLN A 153 -8.90 -6.82 -19.30
C GLN A 153 -7.61 -6.64 -18.49
N ASN A 154 -7.71 -6.13 -17.27
CA ASN A 154 -6.57 -5.83 -16.40
C ASN A 154 -7.02 -5.70 -14.94
N VAL A 155 -6.06 -5.57 -14.02
CA VAL A 155 -6.32 -5.42 -12.57
C VAL A 155 -7.31 -4.29 -12.24
N GLY A 156 -7.25 -3.17 -12.98
CA GLY A 156 -8.12 -2.01 -12.78
C GLY A 156 -9.57 -2.27 -13.19
N SER A 157 -9.81 -3.16 -14.16
CA SER A 157 -11.16 -3.55 -14.59
C SER A 157 -11.92 -4.41 -13.57
N ILE A 158 -11.22 -4.99 -12.59
CA ILE A 158 -11.82 -5.83 -11.55
C ILE A 158 -12.21 -4.94 -10.36
N PRO A 159 -13.46 -4.98 -9.88
CA PRO A 159 -13.87 -4.22 -8.71
C PRO A 159 -13.00 -4.50 -7.49
N VAL A 160 -12.59 -3.44 -6.79
CA VAL A 160 -11.75 -3.51 -5.58
C VAL A 160 -12.36 -4.39 -4.48
N ALA A 161 -13.70 -4.48 -4.43
CA ALA A 161 -14.43 -5.35 -3.52
C ALA A 161 -13.99 -6.82 -3.61
N HIS A 162 -13.91 -7.36 -4.83
CA HIS A 162 -13.55 -8.75 -5.06
C HIS A 162 -12.07 -8.99 -4.78
N LYS A 163 -11.21 -8.05 -5.20
CA LYS A 163 -9.76 -8.09 -4.90
C LYS A 163 -9.50 -8.11 -3.39
N LEU A 164 -10.22 -7.29 -2.63
CA LEU A 164 -10.05 -7.20 -1.18
C LEU A 164 -10.50 -8.50 -0.51
N ASN A 165 -11.67 -9.02 -0.88
CA ASN A 165 -12.15 -10.30 -0.34
C ASN A 165 -11.20 -11.45 -0.68
N ALA A 166 -10.76 -11.56 -1.94
CA ALA A 166 -9.80 -12.57 -2.35
C ALA A 166 -8.51 -12.48 -1.54
N PHE A 167 -7.93 -11.29 -1.40
CA PHE A 167 -6.68 -11.11 -0.65
C PHE A 167 -6.80 -11.56 0.81
N PHE A 168 -7.86 -11.13 1.50
CA PHE A 168 -8.06 -11.54 2.90
C PHE A 168 -8.34 -13.03 3.01
N ASN A 169 -9.19 -13.60 2.18
CA ASN A 169 -9.53 -15.02 2.27
C ASN A 169 -8.34 -15.93 1.95
N THR A 170 -7.49 -15.53 0.99
CA THR A 170 -6.33 -16.34 0.60
C THR A 170 -5.15 -16.15 1.57
N TYR A 171 -4.83 -14.90 1.93
CA TYR A 171 -3.55 -14.60 2.59
C TYR A 171 -3.68 -14.20 4.05
N LEU A 172 -4.88 -13.82 4.52
CA LEU A 172 -5.16 -13.38 5.88
C LEU A 172 -6.51 -13.91 6.41
N PRO A 173 -6.81 -15.22 6.31
CA PRO A 173 -8.16 -15.74 6.60
C PRO A 173 -8.60 -15.53 8.03
N GLU A 174 -7.65 -15.47 8.98
CA GLU A 174 -7.91 -15.24 10.41
C GLU A 174 -8.18 -13.77 10.74
N GLU A 175 -7.87 -12.83 9.82
CA GLU A 175 -7.93 -11.38 10.06
C GLU A 175 -9.32 -10.80 9.71
N GLY A 176 -10.39 -11.44 10.19
CA GLY A 176 -11.78 -11.05 9.88
C GLY A 176 -12.13 -9.62 10.32
N SER A 177 -11.62 -9.18 11.48
CA SER A 177 -11.81 -7.81 11.97
C SER A 177 -11.15 -6.78 11.06
N LEU A 178 -9.92 -7.06 10.62
CA LEU A 178 -9.18 -6.20 9.70
C LEU A 178 -9.86 -6.15 8.33
N LYS A 179 -10.33 -7.29 7.82
CA LYS A 179 -11.13 -7.37 6.59
C LYS A 179 -12.36 -6.47 6.66
N TRP A 180 -13.11 -6.53 7.76
CA TRP A 180 -14.28 -5.68 7.97
C TRP A 180 -13.91 -4.20 8.02
N SER A 181 -12.86 -3.84 8.76
CA SER A 181 -12.41 -2.45 8.91
C SER A 181 -11.95 -1.85 7.58
N ILE A 182 -11.03 -2.51 6.88
CA ILE A 182 -10.51 -2.07 5.57
C ILE A 182 -11.61 -2.09 4.50
N GLY A 183 -12.50 -3.09 4.53
CA GLY A 183 -13.66 -3.16 3.64
C GLY A 183 -14.67 -2.03 3.86
N THR A 184 -14.82 -1.56 5.11
CA THR A 184 -15.75 -0.47 5.45
C THR A 184 -15.26 0.89 4.94
N LEU A 185 -13.95 1.11 4.82
CA LEU A 185 -13.40 2.33 4.21
C LEU A 185 -13.91 2.55 2.78
N ARG A 186 -14.17 1.46 2.03
CA ARG A 186 -14.81 1.54 0.71
C ARG A 186 -16.22 2.12 0.79
N GLN A 187 -17.00 1.68 1.79
CA GLN A 187 -18.37 2.15 1.99
C GLN A 187 -18.37 3.64 2.34
N VAL A 188 -17.46 4.07 3.23
CA VAL A 188 -17.28 5.50 3.55
C VAL A 188 -17.02 6.31 2.29
N ARG A 189 -16.09 5.88 1.44
CA ARG A 189 -15.79 6.55 0.16
C ARG A 189 -16.97 6.58 -0.80
N ASN A 190 -17.82 5.55 -0.80
CA ASN A 190 -18.92 5.42 -1.74
C ASN A 190 -20.18 6.20 -1.33
N GLU A 191 -20.47 6.31 -0.03
CA GLU A 191 -21.64 7.07 0.44
C GLU A 191 -21.44 8.58 0.31
N GLY A 192 -20.21 9.06 0.46
CA GLY A 192 -19.91 10.48 0.49
C GLY A 192 -20.18 11.11 1.86
N GLU A 193 -19.65 12.31 2.06
CA GLU A 193 -19.61 13.00 3.35
C GLU A 193 -21.01 13.22 3.94
N HIS A 194 -21.89 13.90 3.21
CA HIS A 194 -23.24 14.23 3.66
C HIS A 194 -24.09 13.02 4.04
N ARG A 195 -23.94 11.89 3.33
CA ARG A 195 -24.64 10.66 3.70
C ARG A 195 -24.06 10.02 4.95
N CYS A 196 -22.74 10.08 5.10
CA CYS A 196 -22.09 9.63 6.34
C CYS A 196 -22.54 10.48 7.54
N ASP A 197 -22.78 11.78 7.36
CA ASP A 197 -23.36 12.65 8.41
C ASP A 197 -24.73 12.17 8.85
N ILE A 198 -25.62 11.92 7.88
CA ILE A 198 -26.98 11.43 8.14
C ILE A 198 -26.91 10.10 8.90
N ILE A 199 -26.10 9.14 8.42
CA ILE A 199 -25.93 7.82 9.06
C ILE A 199 -25.44 7.95 10.51
N ARG A 200 -24.55 8.91 10.79
CA ARG A 200 -24.08 9.20 12.15
C ARG A 200 -25.20 9.72 13.05
N GLN A 201 -26.11 10.52 12.51
CA GLN A 201 -27.22 11.13 13.24
C GLN A 201 -28.39 10.17 13.48
N GLU A 202 -28.68 9.27 12.54
CA GLU A 202 -29.79 8.31 12.60
C GLU A 202 -29.64 7.27 13.72
N LYS A 203 -28.42 7.04 14.21
CA LYS A 203 -28.10 6.15 15.33
C LYS A 203 -28.60 4.70 15.16
N ASP A 204 -28.45 4.15 13.96
CA ASP A 204 -28.83 2.76 13.67
C ASP A 204 -27.72 1.76 14.03
N ASP A 205 -27.83 1.13 15.20
CA ASP A 205 -26.94 0.05 15.65
C ASP A 205 -27.03 -1.24 14.79
N ASN A 206 -27.83 -1.29 13.72
CA ASN A 206 -27.75 -2.34 12.70
C ASN A 206 -26.91 -1.95 11.48
N ASN A 207 -26.66 -0.65 11.28
CA ASN A 207 -25.88 -0.13 10.16
C ASN A 207 -24.36 -0.28 10.41
N ASN A 208 -23.65 -0.91 9.46
CA ASN A 208 -22.21 -1.14 9.56
C ASN A 208 -21.39 0.16 9.59
N LEU A 209 -21.78 1.17 8.80
CA LEU A 209 -21.11 2.48 8.79
C LEU A 209 -21.32 3.22 10.12
N TYR A 210 -22.52 3.17 10.68
CA TYR A 210 -22.77 3.74 12.00
C TYR A 210 -21.90 3.07 13.07
N LYS A 211 -21.86 1.72 13.11
CA LYS A 211 -20.96 0.98 14.02
C LYS A 211 -19.50 1.38 13.85
N PHE A 212 -19.06 1.55 12.61
CA PHE A 212 -17.71 1.98 12.29
C PHE A 212 -17.42 3.37 12.85
N PHE A 213 -18.25 4.37 12.53
CA PHE A 213 -18.05 5.73 13.04
C PHE A 213 -18.20 5.85 14.56
N LYS A 214 -19.04 5.01 15.18
CA LYS A 214 -19.20 4.97 16.65
C LYS A 214 -18.00 4.38 17.38
N SER A 215 -17.25 3.48 16.74
CA SER A 215 -16.21 2.68 17.43
C SER A 215 -14.78 2.95 16.96
N LYS A 216 -14.58 3.50 15.76
CA LYS A 216 -13.24 3.67 15.17
C LYS A 216 -12.75 5.09 15.33
N THR A 217 -11.45 5.21 15.52
CA THR A 217 -10.72 6.47 15.64
C THR A 217 -9.64 6.56 14.56
N PHE A 218 -9.04 7.74 14.38
CA PHE A 218 -7.88 7.93 13.51
C PHE A 218 -6.78 6.89 13.77
N ASN A 219 -6.45 6.65 15.05
CA ASN A 219 -5.43 5.68 15.44
C ASN A 219 -5.80 4.25 15.05
N TYR A 220 -7.07 3.89 15.21
CA TYR A 220 -7.53 2.56 14.84
C TYR A 220 -7.37 2.30 13.34
N VAL A 221 -7.87 3.21 12.51
CA VAL A 221 -7.76 3.11 11.04
C VAL A 221 -6.29 3.10 10.60
N ARG A 222 -5.45 3.92 11.24
CA ARG A 222 -4.00 3.94 10.98
C ARG A 222 -3.34 2.60 11.27
N ILE A 223 -3.62 2.00 12.43
CA ILE A 223 -3.06 0.70 12.83
C ILE A 223 -3.48 -0.40 11.84
N ASP A 224 -4.76 -0.42 11.46
CA ASP A 224 -5.29 -1.39 10.51
C ASP A 224 -4.65 -1.22 9.12
N LEU A 225 -4.51 0.03 8.66
CA LEU A 225 -3.85 0.30 7.38
C LEU A 225 -2.37 -0.13 7.41
N ILE A 226 -1.65 0.11 8.52
CA ILE A 226 -0.28 -0.37 8.72
C ILE A 226 -0.20 -1.89 8.65
N LYS A 227 -1.08 -2.60 9.36
CA LYS A 227 -1.13 -4.06 9.31
C LYS A 227 -1.37 -4.58 7.89
N PHE A 228 -2.35 -4.00 7.20
CA PHE A 228 -2.70 -4.39 5.83
C PHE A 228 -1.55 -4.14 4.83
N VAL A 229 -0.95 -2.95 4.84
CA VAL A 229 0.18 -2.62 3.96
C VAL A 229 1.40 -3.50 4.24
N ASN A 230 1.68 -3.78 5.52
CA ASN A 230 2.77 -4.69 5.89
C ASN A 230 2.52 -6.14 5.44
N ALA A 231 1.28 -6.62 5.50
CA ALA A 231 0.93 -7.94 4.98
C ALA A 231 1.16 -8.03 3.46
N ILE A 232 0.76 -6.99 2.71
CA ILE A 232 1.05 -6.90 1.27
C ILE A 232 2.56 -6.88 1.01
N LYS A 233 3.30 -6.02 1.72
CA LYS A 233 4.76 -5.95 1.60
C LYS A 233 5.39 -7.32 1.82
N HIS A 234 5.03 -7.97 2.92
CA HIS A 234 5.56 -9.29 3.27
C HIS A 234 5.31 -10.31 2.17
N LYS A 235 4.10 -10.32 1.58
CA LYS A 235 3.78 -11.24 0.47
C LYS A 235 4.47 -10.90 -0.84
N LEU A 236 4.73 -9.64 -1.13
CA LEU A 236 5.53 -9.23 -2.30
C LEU A 236 7.00 -9.60 -2.15
N GLU A 237 7.55 -9.50 -0.94
CA GLU A 237 8.95 -9.84 -0.65
C GLU A 237 9.18 -11.35 -0.50
N ASN A 238 8.13 -12.08 -0.09
CA ASN A 238 8.16 -13.54 0.11
C ASN A 238 7.08 -14.21 -0.76
N PRO A 239 7.25 -14.20 -2.10
CA PRO A 239 6.31 -14.86 -2.99
C PRO A 239 6.30 -16.35 -2.71
N ASP A 240 5.11 -16.95 -2.82
CA ASP A 240 4.93 -18.36 -2.54
C ASP A 240 5.79 -19.20 -3.49
N LYS A 241 6.78 -19.91 -2.94
CA LYS A 241 7.68 -20.76 -3.73
C LYS A 241 6.92 -21.97 -4.24
N LYS A 242 7.31 -22.45 -5.42
CA LYS A 242 6.86 -23.74 -5.91
C LYS A 242 7.47 -24.83 -5.03
N GLU A 243 6.63 -25.69 -4.51
CA GLU A 243 7.03 -26.87 -3.76
C GLU A 243 6.31 -28.10 -4.31
N MET A 244 6.96 -29.25 -4.17
CA MET A 244 6.37 -30.55 -4.49
C MET A 244 5.98 -31.22 -3.19
N LEU A 245 4.71 -31.58 -3.07
CA LEU A 245 4.14 -32.23 -1.90
C LEU A 245 3.63 -33.61 -2.29
N GLU A 246 3.95 -34.62 -1.49
CA GLU A 246 3.25 -35.89 -1.56
C GLU A 246 1.82 -35.71 -1.06
N SER A 247 0.87 -36.30 -1.78
CA SER A 247 -0.56 -36.22 -1.51
C SER A 247 -1.22 -37.53 -1.91
N ILE A 248 -2.51 -37.65 -1.58
CA ILE A 248 -3.33 -38.82 -1.91
C ILE A 248 -4.67 -38.37 -2.46
N ILE A 249 -5.21 -39.15 -3.41
CA ILE A 249 -6.57 -38.97 -3.89
C ILE A 249 -7.54 -39.43 -2.79
N LYS A 250 -8.30 -38.50 -2.20
CA LYS A 250 -9.27 -38.83 -1.14
C LYS A 250 -10.60 -39.30 -1.70
N SER A 251 -11.06 -38.71 -2.79
CA SER A 251 -12.31 -39.09 -3.43
C SER A 251 -12.32 -38.71 -4.90
N LYS A 252 -12.67 -39.66 -5.76
CA LYS A 252 -12.82 -39.46 -7.20
C LYS A 252 -14.26 -39.72 -7.61
N LEU A 253 -14.87 -38.71 -8.20
CA LEU A 253 -16.19 -38.75 -8.83
C LEU A 253 -16.04 -38.60 -10.35
N PRO A 254 -17.08 -38.88 -11.16
CA PRO A 254 -16.99 -38.83 -12.62
C PRO A 254 -16.47 -37.50 -13.19
N SER A 255 -16.79 -36.39 -12.53
CA SER A 255 -16.47 -35.03 -12.97
C SER A 255 -15.53 -34.25 -12.05
N VAL A 256 -15.18 -34.77 -10.87
CA VAL A 256 -14.35 -34.05 -9.89
C VAL A 256 -13.45 -35.02 -9.13
N CYS A 257 -12.25 -34.55 -8.77
CA CYS A 257 -11.30 -35.28 -7.94
C CYS A 257 -10.96 -34.44 -6.72
N TYR A 258 -10.90 -35.06 -5.55
CA TYR A 258 -10.52 -34.44 -4.28
C TYR A 258 -9.22 -35.06 -3.78
N VAL A 259 -8.29 -34.20 -3.38
CA VAL A 259 -6.95 -34.57 -2.92
C VAL A 259 -6.66 -33.97 -1.55
N LEU A 260 -5.69 -34.55 -0.84
CA LEU A 260 -5.28 -34.04 0.46
C LEU A 260 -4.16 -33.00 0.31
N LEU A 261 -4.45 -31.72 0.52
CA LEU A 261 -3.45 -30.66 0.53
C LEU A 261 -3.24 -30.16 1.97
N ARG A 262 -2.06 -30.45 2.53
CA ARG A 262 -1.67 -30.00 3.88
C ARG A 262 -2.73 -30.31 4.95
N GLY A 263 -3.31 -31.50 4.88
CA GLY A 263 -4.36 -31.97 5.81
C GLY A 263 -5.79 -31.60 5.42
N ASN A 264 -6.00 -30.70 4.45
CA ASN A 264 -7.33 -30.30 3.98
C ASN A 264 -7.72 -31.06 2.71
N ILE A 265 -9.01 -31.40 2.59
CA ILE A 265 -9.56 -31.98 1.37
C ILE A 265 -9.89 -30.84 0.41
N VAL A 266 -9.21 -30.80 -0.73
CA VAL A 266 -9.39 -29.77 -1.75
C VAL A 266 -9.73 -30.39 -3.11
N SER A 267 -10.53 -29.67 -3.91
CA SER A 267 -10.85 -30.11 -5.26
C SER A 267 -9.67 -29.85 -6.21
N LEU A 268 -9.33 -30.85 -7.01
CA LEU A 268 -8.31 -30.74 -8.02
C LEU A 268 -8.89 -30.02 -9.26
N PRO A 269 -8.21 -28.99 -9.81
CA PRO A 269 -8.67 -28.32 -11.01
C PRO A 269 -8.92 -29.28 -12.18
N ASN A 270 -10.01 -29.08 -12.94
CA ASN A 270 -10.41 -29.99 -14.03
C ASN A 270 -9.30 -30.28 -15.06
N LYS A 271 -8.49 -29.27 -15.39
CA LYS A 271 -7.34 -29.43 -16.30
C LYS A 271 -6.28 -30.39 -15.75
N LEU A 272 -6.08 -30.39 -14.43
CA LEU A 272 -5.13 -31.26 -13.74
C LEU A 272 -5.74 -32.65 -13.51
N PHE A 273 -7.06 -32.73 -13.28
CA PHE A 273 -7.75 -34.02 -13.13
C PHE A 273 -7.57 -34.92 -14.36
N ALA A 274 -7.53 -34.33 -15.56
CA ALA A 274 -7.24 -35.09 -16.77
C ALA A 274 -5.92 -35.88 -16.71
N LYS A 275 -4.89 -35.39 -16.00
CA LYS A 275 -3.59 -36.05 -15.86
C LYS A 275 -3.63 -37.29 -14.97
N VAL A 276 -4.51 -37.30 -13.98
CA VAL A 276 -4.65 -38.38 -12.98
C VAL A 276 -5.95 -39.17 -13.12
N ARG A 277 -6.61 -39.07 -14.29
CA ARG A 277 -7.89 -39.74 -14.56
C ARG A 277 -7.82 -41.26 -14.50
N HIS A 278 -6.63 -41.85 -14.66
CA HIS A 278 -6.41 -43.29 -14.58
C HIS A 278 -6.19 -43.79 -13.15
N LEU A 279 -5.96 -42.90 -12.18
CA LEU A 279 -5.73 -43.24 -10.77
C LEU A 279 -7.04 -43.39 -9.98
N ASN A 280 -7.01 -44.12 -8.88
CA ASN A 280 -8.13 -44.46 -8.01
C ASN A 280 -8.04 -43.77 -6.65
N ASN A 281 -9.07 -43.98 -5.81
CA ASN A 281 -9.06 -43.49 -4.44
C ASN A 281 -7.90 -44.12 -3.66
N ASN A 282 -7.23 -43.31 -2.85
CA ASN A 282 -6.04 -43.59 -2.05
C ASN A 282 -4.73 -43.75 -2.83
N ASP A 283 -4.72 -43.56 -4.15
CA ASP A 283 -3.47 -43.54 -4.90
C ASP A 283 -2.61 -42.32 -4.50
N GLU A 284 -1.30 -42.56 -4.39
CA GLU A 284 -0.30 -41.53 -4.11
C GLU A 284 -0.03 -40.69 -5.36
N ILE A 285 0.03 -39.38 -5.15
CA ILE A 285 0.30 -38.41 -6.20
C ILE A 285 1.29 -37.38 -5.67
N ILE A 286 1.97 -36.70 -6.60
CA ILE A 286 2.79 -35.55 -6.28
C ILE A 286 2.06 -34.30 -6.77
N LEU A 287 1.76 -33.39 -5.85
CA LEU A 287 1.23 -32.07 -6.15
C LEU A 287 2.38 -31.08 -6.28
N THR A 288 2.43 -30.34 -7.39
CA THR A 288 3.24 -29.12 -7.44
C THR A 288 2.34 -27.96 -7.03
N VAL A 289 2.66 -27.30 -5.93
CA VAL A 289 1.86 -26.21 -5.36
C VAL A 289 2.68 -24.94 -5.22
N SER A 290 2.01 -23.79 -5.24
CA SER A 290 2.56 -22.50 -4.82
C SER A 290 1.57 -21.92 -3.82
N GLY A 291 2.00 -21.81 -2.57
CA GLY A 291 1.12 -21.41 -1.47
C GLY A 291 0.11 -22.51 -1.19
N ASN A 292 -1.18 -22.19 -1.37
CA ASN A 292 -2.28 -23.17 -1.26
C ASN A 292 -2.88 -23.54 -2.62
N THR A 293 -2.27 -23.10 -3.72
CA THR A 293 -2.79 -23.32 -5.07
C THR A 293 -2.07 -24.50 -5.74
N ILE A 294 -2.85 -25.48 -6.21
CA ILE A 294 -2.32 -26.60 -6.98
C ILE A 294 -2.04 -26.14 -8.42
N ILE A 295 -0.77 -26.16 -8.79
CA ILE A 295 -0.28 -25.77 -10.12
C ILE A 295 -0.18 -26.98 -11.04
N ASP A 296 0.28 -28.11 -10.51
CA ASP A 296 0.37 -29.35 -11.27
C ASP A 296 0.14 -30.58 -10.41
N VAL A 297 -0.10 -31.71 -11.06
CA VAL A 297 -0.20 -33.03 -10.45
C VAL A 297 0.51 -34.06 -11.33
N ALA A 298 1.22 -34.99 -10.68
CA ALA A 298 1.77 -36.18 -11.31
C ALA A 298 1.38 -37.40 -10.48
N ALA A 299 1.25 -38.55 -11.16
CA ALA A 299 1.27 -39.83 -10.46
C ALA A 299 2.66 -40.02 -9.82
N LYS A 300 2.71 -40.64 -8.65
CA LYS A 300 3.97 -41.04 -8.02
C LYS A 300 4.52 -42.30 -8.69
#